data_AF-A0A9W6ZQ47-F1
#
_entry.id   AF-A0A9W6ZQ47-F1
#
_cell.length_a   1.000
_cell.length_b   1.000
_cell.length_c   1.000
_cell.angle_alpha   90.00
_cell.angle_beta   90.00
_cell.angle_gamma   90.00
#
_symmetry.space_group_name_H-M   'P 1'
#
loop_
_entity.id
_entity.type
_entity.pdbx_description
1 polymer ?
#
loop_
_entity_poly.entity_id
_entity_poly.type
_entity_poly.pdbx_seq_one_letter_code
_entity_poly.pdbx_strand_id
1 'polypeptide(L)'
;MLLKASILVLFVFVALFIVLAPPASAFNAVKTLPKSIRHRCSLHLSSASSNEESSYSQYMSNHYSPQWEGKTSTIDYMGTALDTASTICEASCDEGSEVVSSVIKINGREFPQYSILGAEEGRIKVGGKGLLVKPRFLRSGLFTFELGVTGDTGRVRTSFFFGPVWQKNEDGTNPQEADPDAPPDGFKLVRCSVATETKPADPNPFDFTAPVKPFDWHATWRGTSWTWGLQNGDQGWYTSEMSEADSWHGRPRGDGPNVWNQKLNSVLIQCPKIIPLEGGSEIDKVCRVAWLEGERMARVECTIGEANVVAFRSDWIEKCGEAKEVAGE
;
A
#
# COMPACT_ATOMS: atom_id res chain seq x y z
N MET A 1 14.80 -42.05 -13.67
CA MET A 1 14.28 -41.21 -12.57
C MET A 1 14.49 -39.70 -12.79
N LEU A 2 15.53 -39.26 -13.52
CA LEU A 2 15.79 -37.83 -13.78
C LEU A 2 14.77 -37.11 -14.69
N LEU A 3 14.04 -37.83 -15.54
CA LEU A 3 13.10 -37.20 -16.50
C LEU A 3 11.79 -36.68 -15.85
N LYS A 4 11.39 -37.24 -14.69
CA LYS A 4 10.16 -36.83 -14.00
C LYS A 4 10.30 -35.53 -13.22
N ALA A 5 11.52 -35.21 -12.75
CA ALA A 5 11.79 -33.96 -12.02
C ALA A 5 11.75 -32.74 -12.95
N SER A 6 12.27 -32.86 -14.18
CA SER A 6 12.30 -31.74 -15.14
C SER A 6 10.91 -31.34 -15.66
N ILE A 7 9.98 -32.29 -15.77
CA ILE A 7 8.60 -32.02 -16.21
C ILE A 7 7.84 -31.29 -15.10
N LEU A 8 8.03 -31.66 -13.83
CA LEU A 8 7.37 -31.01 -12.70
C LEU A 8 7.83 -29.55 -12.54
N VAL A 9 9.13 -29.28 -12.70
CA VAL A 9 9.68 -27.91 -12.67
C VAL A 9 9.10 -27.06 -13.81
N LEU A 10 8.98 -27.62 -15.02
CA LEU A 10 8.41 -26.89 -16.16
C LEU A 10 6.93 -26.55 -15.95
N PHE A 11 6.13 -27.44 -15.36
CA PHE A 11 4.72 -27.18 -15.04
C PHE A 11 4.53 -26.09 -13.98
N VAL A 12 5.39 -26.05 -12.95
CA VAL A 12 5.37 -24.98 -11.93
C VAL A 12 5.74 -23.63 -12.56
N PHE A 13 6.73 -23.59 -13.46
CA PHE A 13 7.10 -22.35 -14.15
C PHE A 13 6.04 -21.83 -15.13
N VAL A 14 5.35 -22.72 -15.84
CA VAL A 14 4.24 -22.35 -16.73
C VAL A 14 3.02 -21.86 -15.93
N ALA A 15 2.71 -22.50 -14.81
CA ALA A 15 1.65 -22.03 -13.90
C ALA A 15 1.98 -20.65 -13.31
N LEU A 16 3.23 -20.41 -12.91
CA LEU A 16 3.67 -19.10 -12.40
C LEU A 16 3.59 -18.00 -13.47
N PHE A 17 3.92 -18.29 -14.73
CA PHE A 17 3.78 -17.33 -15.83
C PHE A 17 2.33 -17.05 -16.21
N ILE A 18 1.43 -18.04 -16.11
CA ILE A 18 -0.01 -17.85 -16.37
C ILE A 18 -0.70 -17.06 -15.24
N VAL A 19 -0.24 -17.22 -13.99
CA VAL A 19 -0.75 -16.44 -12.84
C VAL A 19 -0.20 -15.00 -12.82
N LEU A 20 0.95 -14.75 -13.47
CA LEU A 20 1.54 -13.41 -13.60
C LEU A 20 1.17 -12.69 -14.91
N ALA A 21 0.71 -13.41 -15.93
CA ALA A 21 0.23 -12.82 -17.17
C ALA A 21 -1.24 -12.38 -17.00
N PRO A 22 -1.56 -11.09 -17.23
CA PRO A 22 -2.93 -10.67 -17.37
C PRO A 22 -3.63 -11.46 -18.50
N PRO A 23 -4.97 -11.62 -18.47
CA PRO A 23 -5.70 -12.06 -19.65
C PRO A 23 -5.34 -11.16 -20.84
N ALA A 24 -5.27 -11.74 -22.04
CA ALA A 24 -4.81 -11.05 -23.26
C ALA A 24 -5.57 -9.73 -23.55
N SER A 25 -6.78 -9.56 -23.02
CA SER A 25 -7.55 -8.31 -23.07
C SER A 25 -6.89 -7.12 -22.36
N ALA A 26 -6.10 -7.34 -21.31
CA ALA A 26 -5.42 -6.27 -20.57
C ALA A 26 -4.19 -5.72 -21.31
N PHE A 27 -3.57 -6.51 -22.21
CA PHE A 27 -2.43 -6.04 -23.01
C PHE A 27 -2.83 -4.98 -24.06
N ASN A 28 -4.06 -5.03 -24.58
CA ASN A 28 -4.56 -3.99 -25.48
C ASN A 28 -4.97 -2.72 -24.71
N ALA A 29 -5.49 -2.84 -23.48
CA ALA A 29 -5.92 -1.71 -22.66
C ALA A 29 -4.80 -0.68 -22.35
N VAL A 30 -3.54 -1.12 -22.30
CA VAL A 30 -2.38 -0.22 -22.07
C VAL A 30 -2.23 0.77 -23.21
N LYS A 31 -2.49 0.35 -24.46
CA LYS A 31 -2.36 1.21 -25.64
C LYS A 31 -3.50 2.22 -25.76
N THR A 32 -4.65 1.91 -25.17
CA THR A 32 -5.90 2.66 -25.33
C THR A 32 -6.18 3.64 -24.19
N LEU A 33 -5.39 3.65 -23.11
CA LEU A 33 -5.45 4.75 -22.13
C LEU A 33 -5.20 6.11 -22.85
N PRO A 34 -6.14 7.07 -22.76
CA PRO A 34 -6.00 8.38 -23.38
C PRO A 34 -4.66 9.03 -23.01
N LYS A 35 -3.99 9.67 -23.99
CA LYS A 35 -2.74 10.42 -23.74
C LYS A 35 -2.89 11.43 -22.59
N SER A 36 -4.10 11.98 -22.38
CA SER A 36 -4.41 12.89 -21.27
C SER A 36 -4.24 12.25 -19.89
N ILE A 37 -4.54 10.95 -19.72
CA ILE A 37 -4.37 10.23 -18.46
C ILE A 37 -2.88 9.91 -18.23
N ARG A 38 -2.14 9.53 -19.29
CA ARG A 38 -0.70 9.24 -19.18
C ARG A 38 0.16 10.45 -18.82
N HIS A 39 -0.24 11.65 -19.25
CA HIS A 39 0.50 12.89 -18.97
C HIS A 39 0.16 13.56 -17.63
N ARG A 40 -0.93 13.15 -16.95
CA ARG A 40 -1.36 13.73 -15.65
C ARG A 40 -0.59 13.20 -14.43
N CYS A 41 0.32 12.22 -14.60
CA CYS A 41 1.17 11.71 -13.51
C CYS A 41 2.40 12.59 -13.21
N SER A 42 2.58 13.72 -13.90
CA SER A 42 3.60 14.72 -13.61
C SER A 42 2.95 15.89 -12.87
N LEU A 43 3.15 15.98 -11.56
CA LEU A 43 2.86 17.19 -10.80
C LEU A 43 4.19 17.79 -10.35
N HIS A 44 4.44 19.02 -10.77
CA HIS A 44 5.42 19.90 -10.15
C HIS A 44 4.89 20.29 -8.76
N LEU A 45 5.59 19.87 -7.70
CA LEU A 45 5.39 20.43 -6.37
C LEU A 45 6.07 21.81 -6.34
N SER A 46 5.31 22.85 -6.00
CA SER A 46 5.90 24.12 -5.58
C SER A 46 6.52 23.93 -4.19
N SER A 47 7.77 24.34 -4.05
CA SER A 47 8.49 24.36 -2.77
C SER A 47 7.76 25.23 -1.76
N ALA A 48 7.35 24.65 -0.63
CA ALA A 48 6.77 25.38 0.49
C ALA A 48 7.64 25.21 1.75
N SER A 49 8.06 26.37 2.26
CA SER A 49 8.51 26.72 3.61
C SER A 49 9.74 26.03 4.24
N SER A 50 10.55 26.85 4.91
CA SER A 50 11.95 26.60 5.32
C SER A 50 12.14 25.76 6.60
N ASN A 51 11.11 25.08 7.11
CA ASN A 51 11.19 24.28 8.34
C ASN A 51 10.58 22.87 8.19
N GLU A 52 10.17 22.46 6.99
CA GLU A 52 9.65 21.11 6.76
C GLU A 52 10.82 20.14 6.57
N GLU A 53 10.91 19.09 7.41
CA GLU A 53 11.78 17.95 7.12
C GLU A 53 11.38 17.38 5.77
N SER A 54 12.32 17.36 4.82
CA SER A 54 12.05 16.83 3.49
C SER A 54 11.58 15.37 3.57
N SER A 55 10.78 14.93 2.59
CA SER A 55 10.39 13.52 2.51
C SER A 55 11.61 12.58 2.48
N TYR A 56 12.77 13.06 2.01
CA TYR A 56 14.03 12.33 2.10
C TYR A 56 14.50 12.17 3.55
N SER A 57 14.60 13.25 4.33
CA SER A 57 14.99 13.17 5.74
C SER A 57 14.05 12.26 6.55
N GLN A 58 12.74 12.36 6.31
CA GLN A 58 11.75 11.49 6.96
C GLN A 58 11.86 10.03 6.51
N TYR A 59 12.19 9.79 5.24
CA TYR A 59 12.46 8.44 4.75
C TYR A 59 13.69 7.84 5.44
N MET A 60 14.77 8.62 5.52
CA MET A 60 16.03 8.18 6.13
C MET A 60 15.87 7.88 7.62
N SER A 61 15.04 8.64 8.33
CA SER A 61 14.80 8.42 9.76
C SER A 61 13.82 7.27 10.05
N ASN A 62 12.78 7.11 9.24
CA ASN A 62 11.68 6.18 9.56
C ASN A 62 11.65 4.90 8.73
N HIS A 63 12.13 4.89 7.48
CA HIS A 63 11.94 3.76 6.55
C HIS A 63 13.24 3.16 6.03
N TYR A 64 14.33 3.91 6.09
CA TYR A 64 15.63 3.44 5.66
C TYR A 64 16.22 2.43 6.64
N SER A 65 16.65 1.31 6.07
CA SER A 65 17.60 0.38 6.67
C SER A 65 18.42 -0.20 5.52
N PRO A 66 19.73 -0.47 5.68
CA PRO A 66 20.52 -1.09 4.64
C PRO A 66 19.92 -2.42 4.15
N GLN A 67 19.21 -3.11 5.04
CA GLN A 67 18.59 -4.38 4.74
C GLN A 67 17.33 -4.59 5.59
N TRP A 68 16.32 -5.13 4.95
CA TRP A 68 15.07 -5.59 5.54
C TRP A 68 14.87 -7.06 5.16
N GLU A 69 14.44 -7.88 6.10
CA GLU A 69 14.19 -9.31 5.88
C GLU A 69 12.76 -9.66 6.25
N GLY A 70 12.11 -10.52 5.47
CA GLY A 70 10.72 -10.83 5.75
C GLY A 70 10.08 -11.80 4.78
N LYS A 71 8.76 -11.68 4.69
CA LYS A 71 7.93 -12.44 3.77
C LYS A 71 7.05 -11.49 2.98
N THR A 72 6.86 -11.82 1.70
CA THR A 72 5.88 -11.15 0.84
C THR A 72 4.80 -12.15 0.46
N SER A 73 3.56 -11.83 0.81
CA SER A 73 2.38 -12.62 0.48
C SER A 73 1.53 -11.91 -0.56
N THR A 74 1.15 -12.61 -1.63
CA THR A 74 0.19 -12.09 -2.62
C THR A 74 -1.20 -12.62 -2.29
N ILE A 75 -2.17 -11.72 -2.25
CA ILE A 75 -3.56 -12.03 -1.88
C ILE A 75 -4.47 -11.52 -3.00
N ASP A 76 -5.36 -12.36 -3.50
CA ASP A 76 -6.32 -11.95 -4.52
C ASP A 76 -7.47 -11.10 -3.94
N TYR A 77 -8.30 -10.56 -4.84
CA TYR A 77 -9.49 -9.79 -4.46
C TYR A 77 -10.54 -10.60 -3.67
N MET A 78 -10.41 -11.93 -3.60
CA MET A 78 -11.27 -12.80 -2.78
C MET A 78 -10.71 -13.00 -1.37
N GLY A 79 -9.53 -12.47 -1.07
CA GLY A 79 -8.84 -12.67 0.22
C GLY A 79 -8.04 -13.97 0.28
N THR A 80 -7.87 -14.67 -0.83
CA THR A 80 -7.12 -15.94 -0.90
C THR A 80 -5.64 -15.64 -1.09
N ALA A 81 -4.80 -16.23 -0.25
CA ALA A 81 -3.35 -16.20 -0.45
C ALA A 81 -2.98 -17.02 -1.70
N LEU A 82 -2.38 -16.36 -2.70
CA LEU A 82 -1.93 -16.98 -3.95
C LEU A 82 -0.51 -17.52 -3.84
N ASP A 83 0.37 -16.76 -3.20
CA ASP A 83 1.78 -17.11 -3.03
C ASP A 83 2.35 -16.43 -1.79
N THR A 84 3.40 -17.00 -1.22
CA THR A 84 4.20 -16.40 -0.15
C THR A 84 5.66 -16.77 -0.34
N ALA A 85 6.51 -15.76 -0.43
CA ALA A 85 7.95 -15.93 -0.61
C ALA A 85 8.72 -15.19 0.47
N SER A 86 9.85 -15.76 0.88
CA SER A 86 10.83 -15.04 1.70
C SER A 86 11.49 -13.95 0.86
N THR A 87 11.63 -12.77 1.44
CA THR A 87 12.14 -11.58 0.74
C THR A 87 13.21 -10.87 1.54
N ILE A 88 14.25 -10.42 0.84
CA ILE A 88 15.26 -9.51 1.39
C ILE A 88 15.18 -8.22 0.58
N CYS A 89 14.98 -7.09 1.23
CA CYS A 89 14.99 -5.79 0.61
C CYS A 89 16.27 -5.07 1.03
N GLU A 90 17.21 -4.94 0.11
CA GLU A 90 18.46 -4.21 0.30
C GLU A 90 18.27 -2.76 -0.19
N ALA A 91 18.80 -1.81 0.56
CA ALA A 91 18.79 -0.40 0.18
C ALA A 91 20.19 0.19 0.29
N SER A 92 20.68 0.76 -0.81
CA SER A 92 21.94 1.51 -0.83
C SER A 92 21.64 3.01 -0.91
N CYS A 93 22.47 3.81 -0.25
CA CYS A 93 22.48 5.26 -0.39
C CYS A 93 23.86 5.66 -0.87
N ASP A 94 23.96 6.35 -2.01
CA ASP A 94 25.27 6.79 -2.50
C ASP A 94 25.70 8.05 -1.71
N GLU A 95 26.90 8.03 -1.15
CA GLU A 95 27.43 9.13 -0.33
C GLU A 95 27.40 10.47 -1.10
N GLY A 96 26.79 11.49 -0.52
CA GLY A 96 26.66 12.82 -1.13
C GLY A 96 25.53 12.95 -2.16
N SER A 97 24.82 11.85 -2.45
CA SER A 97 23.58 11.89 -3.21
C SER A 97 22.40 11.69 -2.26
N GLU A 98 21.29 12.39 -2.50
CA GLU A 98 20.04 12.05 -1.83
C GLU A 98 19.34 10.88 -2.54
N VAL A 99 20.12 9.92 -3.06
CA VAL A 99 19.59 8.80 -3.84
C VAL A 99 19.62 7.53 -3.02
N VAL A 100 18.44 6.97 -2.74
CA VAL A 100 18.32 5.63 -2.17
C VAL A 100 17.85 4.68 -3.25
N SER A 101 18.67 3.71 -3.62
CA SER A 101 18.28 2.62 -4.51
C SER A 101 17.84 1.43 -3.68
N SER A 102 16.78 0.73 -4.11
CA SER A 102 16.32 -0.48 -3.42
C SER A 102 16.10 -1.65 -4.38
N VAL A 103 16.60 -2.81 -3.94
CA VAL A 103 16.49 -4.09 -4.64
C VAL A 103 15.79 -5.08 -3.72
N ILE A 104 14.72 -5.71 -4.23
CA ILE A 104 14.08 -6.83 -3.55
C ILE A 104 14.58 -8.15 -4.13
N LYS A 105 15.02 -9.03 -3.25
CA LYS A 105 15.45 -10.40 -3.57
C LYS A 105 14.33 -11.35 -3.17
N ILE A 106 13.81 -12.07 -4.15
CA ILE A 106 12.77 -13.08 -3.94
C ILE A 106 13.32 -14.42 -4.43
N ASN A 107 13.46 -15.40 -3.54
CA ASN A 107 14.02 -16.71 -3.85
C ASN A 107 15.38 -16.62 -4.59
N GLY A 108 16.24 -15.67 -4.18
CA GLY A 108 17.56 -15.44 -4.77
C GLY A 108 17.58 -14.67 -6.10
N ARG A 109 16.41 -14.24 -6.62
CA ARG A 109 16.32 -13.38 -7.81
C ARG A 109 16.14 -11.94 -7.41
N GLU A 110 16.88 -11.05 -8.04
CA GLU A 110 16.86 -9.61 -7.77
C GLU A 110 15.86 -8.89 -8.67
N PHE A 111 15.08 -7.99 -8.07
CA PHE A 111 14.14 -7.12 -8.76
C PHE A 111 14.35 -5.68 -8.28
N PRO A 112 14.61 -4.72 -9.18
CA PRO A 112 14.69 -3.32 -8.81
C PRO A 112 13.30 -2.83 -8.37
N GLN A 113 13.22 -2.20 -7.19
CA GLN A 113 11.93 -1.77 -6.64
C GLN A 113 11.63 -0.31 -6.99
N TYR A 114 12.43 0.61 -6.45
CA TYR A 114 12.41 2.04 -6.75
C TYR A 114 13.74 2.68 -6.37
N SER A 115 14.00 3.86 -6.97
CA SER A 115 15.02 4.78 -6.50
C SER A 115 14.32 6.02 -5.95
N ILE A 116 14.69 6.44 -4.76
CA ILE A 116 14.28 7.72 -4.17
C ILE A 116 15.30 8.74 -4.61
N LEU A 117 14.89 9.83 -5.24
CA LEU A 117 15.75 10.98 -5.52
C LEU A 117 15.32 12.09 -4.56
N GLY A 118 16.18 12.50 -3.64
CA GLY A 118 15.79 13.32 -2.49
C GLY A 118 15.51 14.79 -2.79
N ALA A 119 15.82 15.27 -3.99
CA ALA A 119 15.60 16.68 -4.30
C ALA A 119 14.24 16.98 -4.96
N GLU A 120 13.78 16.26 -5.99
CA GLU A 120 12.63 16.78 -6.78
C GLU A 120 11.69 15.79 -7.50
N GLU A 121 11.94 14.47 -7.53
CA GLU A 121 11.03 13.58 -8.29
C GLU A 121 10.07 12.83 -7.38
N GLY A 122 8.92 13.47 -7.17
CA GLY A 122 7.77 13.06 -6.36
C GLY A 122 7.16 11.70 -6.70
N ARG A 123 7.91 10.60 -6.61
CA ARG A 123 7.40 9.22 -6.65
C ARG A 123 7.08 8.69 -5.27
N ILE A 124 7.69 9.24 -4.23
CA ILE A 124 7.49 8.80 -2.86
C ILE A 124 7.08 10.01 -2.02
N LYS A 125 6.10 9.80 -1.15
CA LYS A 125 5.75 10.73 -0.09
C LYS A 125 5.95 9.99 1.23
N VAL A 126 6.64 10.62 2.16
CA VAL A 126 6.77 10.15 3.53
C VAL A 126 6.17 11.20 4.44
N GLY A 127 5.45 10.70 5.44
CA GLY A 127 4.89 11.50 6.51
C GLY A 127 4.93 10.68 7.78
N GLY A 128 5.67 11.11 8.80
CA GLY A 128 5.81 10.35 10.05
C GLY A 128 6.20 8.89 9.79
N LYS A 129 5.41 7.94 10.31
CA LYS A 129 5.63 6.49 10.12
C LYS A 129 5.09 5.92 8.82
N GLY A 130 4.37 6.72 8.02
CA GLY A 130 3.76 6.28 6.77
C GLY A 130 4.66 6.54 5.55
N LEU A 131 4.53 5.67 4.56
CA LEU A 131 5.16 5.74 3.25
C LEU A 131 4.08 5.59 2.19
N LEU A 132 4.17 6.37 1.13
CA LEU A 132 3.40 6.21 -0.09
C LEU A 132 4.34 6.19 -1.28
N VAL A 133 4.30 5.13 -2.07
CA VAL A 133 4.82 5.13 -3.44
C VAL A 133 3.67 5.49 -4.36
N LYS A 134 3.80 6.62 -5.06
CA LYS A 134 2.75 7.20 -5.90
C LYS A 134 2.29 6.23 -7.00
N PRO A 135 1.06 6.42 -7.49
CA PRO A 135 0.51 5.52 -8.48
C PRO A 135 1.25 5.53 -9.81
N ARG A 136 1.28 4.37 -10.44
CA ARG A 136 1.82 4.17 -11.78
C ARG A 136 1.04 3.09 -12.52
N PHE A 137 1.12 3.13 -13.85
CA PHE A 137 0.65 2.03 -14.69
C PHE A 137 1.80 1.08 -15.01
N LEU A 138 1.55 -0.20 -14.84
CA LEU A 138 2.44 -1.25 -15.30
C LEU A 138 2.25 -1.47 -16.81
N ARG A 139 3.24 -2.12 -17.46
CA ARG A 139 3.11 -2.55 -18.86
C ARG A 139 1.93 -3.50 -19.11
N SER A 140 1.41 -4.12 -18.06
CA SER A 140 0.21 -4.96 -18.08
C SER A 140 -1.11 -4.17 -18.08
N GLY A 141 -1.07 -2.86 -17.85
CA GLY A 141 -2.25 -2.00 -17.76
C GLY A 141 -2.78 -1.89 -16.33
N LEU A 142 -2.20 -2.63 -15.39
CA LEU A 142 -2.55 -2.53 -13.99
C LEU A 142 -2.10 -1.18 -13.42
N PHE A 143 -3.03 -0.52 -12.75
CA PHE A 143 -2.80 0.62 -11.89
C PHE A 143 -2.28 0.13 -10.54
N THR A 144 -1.14 0.65 -10.08
CA THR A 144 -0.52 0.21 -8.83
C THR A 144 0.11 1.36 -8.07
N PHE A 145 0.04 1.27 -6.75
CA PHE A 145 0.72 2.13 -5.79
C PHE A 145 1.03 1.29 -4.54
N GLU A 146 1.87 1.82 -3.65
CA GLU A 146 2.26 1.12 -2.42
C GLU A 146 2.06 2.02 -1.22
N LEU A 147 1.52 1.44 -0.14
CA LEU A 147 1.46 2.05 1.17
C LEU A 147 2.36 1.28 2.13
N GLY A 148 3.16 2.00 2.91
CA GLY A 148 4.02 1.42 3.92
C GLY A 148 3.82 2.05 5.28
N VAL A 149 4.01 1.26 6.33
CA VAL A 149 4.09 1.73 7.71
C VAL A 149 5.31 1.12 8.37
N THR A 150 6.03 1.92 9.16
CA THR A 150 7.17 1.45 9.95
C THR A 150 6.89 1.61 11.44
N GLY A 151 7.25 0.60 12.20
CA GLY A 151 7.15 0.54 13.66
C GLY A 151 8.54 0.53 14.27
N ASP A 152 8.64 0.06 15.51
CA ASP A 152 9.91 0.00 16.21
C ASP A 152 10.74 -1.23 15.79
N THR A 153 10.05 -2.36 15.58
CA THR A 153 10.65 -3.68 15.30
C THR A 153 10.68 -4.09 13.83
N GLY A 154 10.00 -3.34 12.96
CA GLY A 154 9.71 -3.81 11.62
C GLY A 154 9.02 -2.78 10.75
N ARG A 155 8.56 -3.21 9.58
CA ARG A 155 7.68 -2.45 8.69
C ARG A 155 6.76 -3.37 7.92
N VAL A 156 5.66 -2.79 7.46
CA VAL A 156 4.68 -3.44 6.58
C VAL A 156 4.54 -2.60 5.31
N ARG A 157 4.60 -3.23 4.15
CA ARG A 157 4.38 -2.58 2.85
C ARG A 157 3.33 -3.34 2.07
N THR A 158 2.34 -2.62 1.58
CA THR A 158 1.22 -3.17 0.81
C THR A 158 1.16 -2.50 -0.54
N SER A 159 1.46 -3.25 -1.59
CA SER A 159 1.28 -2.81 -2.97
C SER A 159 -0.11 -3.24 -3.44
N PHE A 160 -0.91 -2.28 -3.92
CA PHE A 160 -2.23 -2.53 -4.47
C PHE A 160 -2.17 -2.65 -5.99
N PHE A 161 -2.93 -3.56 -6.57
CA PHE A 161 -3.02 -3.74 -8.02
C PHE A 161 -4.48 -3.69 -8.44
N PHE A 162 -4.82 -2.69 -9.25
CA PHE A 162 -6.14 -2.53 -9.82
C PHE A 162 -6.10 -2.67 -11.34
N GLY A 163 -7.11 -3.31 -11.91
CA GLY A 163 -7.32 -3.42 -13.35
C GLY A 163 -8.43 -2.48 -13.81
N PRO A 164 -8.39 -1.98 -15.06
CA PRO A 164 -9.47 -1.16 -15.59
C PRO A 164 -10.80 -1.94 -15.61
N VAL A 165 -11.90 -1.25 -15.33
CA VAL A 165 -13.25 -1.81 -15.40
C VAL A 165 -14.18 -0.83 -16.11
N TRP A 166 -15.11 -1.37 -16.88
CA TRP A 166 -16.16 -0.64 -17.58
C TRP A 166 -17.53 -1.07 -17.05
N GLN A 167 -18.43 -0.10 -16.89
CA GLN A 167 -19.85 -0.36 -16.71
C GLN A 167 -20.40 -0.93 -18.01
N LYS A 168 -21.37 -1.84 -17.90
CA LYS A 168 -22.05 -2.35 -19.08
C LYS A 168 -22.95 -1.27 -19.65
N ASN A 169 -23.06 -1.24 -20.98
CA ASN A 169 -24.08 -0.45 -21.66
C ASN A 169 -25.49 -0.89 -21.23
N GLU A 170 -26.52 -0.09 -21.55
CA GLU A 170 -27.91 -0.40 -21.21
C GLU A 170 -28.39 -1.75 -21.77
N ASP A 171 -27.83 -2.16 -22.91
CA ASP A 171 -28.09 -3.46 -23.56
C ASP A 171 -27.28 -4.63 -22.97
N GLY A 172 -26.46 -4.37 -21.94
CA GLY A 172 -25.62 -5.35 -21.26
C GLY A 172 -24.29 -5.66 -21.96
N THR A 173 -23.99 -5.03 -23.08
CA THR A 173 -22.72 -5.18 -23.80
C THR A 173 -21.57 -4.49 -23.06
N ASN A 174 -20.35 -5.00 -23.26
CA ASN A 174 -19.15 -4.34 -22.74
C ASN A 174 -18.78 -3.18 -23.68
N PRO A 175 -18.65 -1.93 -23.18
CA PRO A 175 -18.24 -0.80 -24.01
C PRO A 175 -16.99 -1.08 -24.84
N GLN A 176 -16.05 -1.86 -24.30
CA GLN A 176 -14.80 -2.21 -24.97
C GLN A 176 -14.99 -3.11 -26.21
N GLU A 177 -16.10 -3.84 -26.31
CA GLU A 177 -16.42 -4.65 -27.49
C GLU A 177 -16.91 -3.78 -28.66
N ALA A 178 -17.61 -2.68 -28.35
CA ALA A 178 -18.10 -1.73 -29.34
C ALA A 178 -17.03 -0.68 -29.72
N ASP A 179 -16.26 -0.23 -28.74
CA ASP A 179 -15.17 0.72 -28.90
C ASP A 179 -13.95 0.27 -28.07
N PRO A 180 -12.92 -0.33 -28.72
CA PRO A 180 -11.69 -0.74 -28.04
C PRO A 180 -10.96 0.40 -27.31
N ASP A 181 -11.21 1.66 -27.70
CA ASP A 181 -10.60 2.86 -27.15
C ASP A 181 -11.44 3.53 -26.05
N ALA A 182 -12.59 2.96 -25.67
CA ALA A 182 -13.44 3.47 -24.60
C ALA A 182 -12.65 3.59 -23.27
N PRO A 183 -12.65 4.75 -22.60
CA PRO A 183 -11.98 4.91 -21.31
C PRO A 183 -12.67 4.03 -20.25
N PRO A 184 -11.93 3.49 -19.26
CA PRO A 184 -12.55 2.78 -18.16
C PRO A 184 -13.40 3.72 -17.30
N ASP A 185 -14.42 3.17 -16.64
CA ASP A 185 -15.23 3.89 -15.64
C ASP A 185 -14.57 3.89 -14.26
N GLY A 186 -13.63 2.98 -14.04
CA GLY A 186 -12.92 2.86 -12.78
C GLY A 186 -11.82 1.81 -12.82
N PHE A 187 -11.30 1.50 -11.63
CA PHE A 187 -10.30 0.48 -11.42
C PHE A 187 -10.76 -0.53 -10.37
N LYS A 188 -10.86 -1.80 -10.75
CA LYS A 188 -11.26 -2.90 -9.86
C LYS A 188 -10.03 -3.56 -9.23
N LEU A 189 -10.09 -3.82 -7.92
CA LEU A 189 -9.03 -4.55 -7.21
C LEU A 189 -8.83 -5.92 -7.83
N VAL A 190 -7.59 -6.23 -8.20
CA VAL A 190 -7.18 -7.54 -8.71
C VAL A 190 -6.52 -8.34 -7.59
N ARG A 191 -5.56 -7.71 -6.90
CA ARG A 191 -4.77 -8.32 -5.81
C ARG A 191 -4.03 -7.26 -5.00
N CYS A 192 -3.51 -7.69 -3.85
CA CYS A 192 -2.55 -6.96 -3.03
C CYS A 192 -1.30 -7.82 -2.83
N SER A 193 -0.14 -7.18 -2.70
CA SER A 193 1.10 -7.80 -2.24
C SER A 193 1.47 -7.19 -0.89
N VAL A 194 1.67 -8.02 0.13
CA VAL A 194 1.93 -7.58 1.50
C VAL A 194 3.30 -8.08 1.93
N ALA A 195 4.25 -7.18 2.11
CA ALA A 195 5.56 -7.45 2.66
C ALA A 195 5.57 -7.11 4.15
N THR A 196 5.86 -8.10 4.99
CA THR A 196 6.08 -7.93 6.44
C THR A 196 7.56 -8.16 6.71
N GLU A 197 8.26 -7.13 7.16
CA GLU A 197 9.72 -7.09 7.19
C GLU A 197 10.24 -6.64 8.56
N THR A 198 11.34 -7.23 9.02
CA THR A 198 12.09 -6.85 10.22
C THR A 198 13.51 -6.43 9.85
N LYS A 199 14.19 -5.74 10.76
CA LYS A 199 15.62 -5.45 10.60
C LYS A 199 16.42 -6.73 10.90
N PRO A 200 17.41 -7.12 10.08
CA PRO A 200 18.19 -8.35 10.31
C PRO A 200 18.92 -8.38 11.66
N ALA A 201 19.29 -7.22 12.18
CA ALA A 201 20.02 -7.08 13.43
C ALA A 201 19.11 -6.95 14.67
N ASP A 202 17.79 -7.09 14.53
CA ASP A 202 16.88 -7.07 15.68
C ASP A 202 17.04 -8.37 16.49
N PRO A 203 17.49 -8.33 17.76
CA PRO A 203 17.61 -9.52 18.59
C PRO A 203 16.26 -10.17 18.90
N ASN A 204 15.15 -9.42 18.76
CA ASN A 204 13.79 -9.87 19.01
C ASN A 204 12.88 -9.48 17.84
N PRO A 205 13.02 -10.11 16.66
CA PRO A 205 12.23 -9.76 15.50
C PRO A 205 10.74 -9.95 15.80
N PHE A 206 9.92 -9.02 15.31
CA PHE A 206 8.48 -9.10 15.49
C PHE A 206 7.87 -10.29 14.78
N ASP A 207 7.08 -11.07 15.51
CA ASP A 207 6.34 -12.19 14.94
C ASP A 207 5.02 -11.71 14.32
N PHE A 208 5.05 -11.40 13.02
CA PHE A 208 3.85 -11.09 12.24
C PHE A 208 2.83 -12.23 12.15
N THR A 209 3.21 -13.45 12.55
CA THR A 209 2.32 -14.61 12.58
C THR A 209 1.59 -14.78 13.90
N ALA A 210 2.03 -14.07 14.95
CA ALA A 210 1.40 -14.13 16.26
C ALA A 210 -0.04 -13.59 16.21
N PRO A 211 -1.02 -14.29 16.81
CA PRO A 211 -2.39 -13.82 16.84
C PRO A 211 -2.49 -12.57 17.71
N VAL A 212 -3.27 -11.60 17.25
CA VAL A 212 -3.64 -10.42 18.02
C VAL A 212 -4.88 -10.71 18.87
N LYS A 213 -4.93 -10.19 20.10
CA LYS A 213 -6.12 -10.35 20.94
C LYS A 213 -7.33 -9.67 20.28
N PRO A 214 -8.53 -10.28 20.31
CA PRO A 214 -9.68 -9.79 19.54
C PRO A 214 -10.01 -8.30 19.73
N PHE A 215 -9.86 -7.78 20.95
CA PHE A 215 -10.26 -6.41 21.31
C PHE A 215 -9.16 -5.37 21.15
N ASP A 216 -7.90 -5.75 20.87
CA ASP A 216 -6.83 -4.76 20.79
C ASP A 216 -7.07 -3.79 19.62
N TRP A 217 -7.67 -4.24 18.52
CA TRP A 217 -8.06 -3.39 17.38
C TRP A 217 -9.16 -2.36 17.71
N HIS A 218 -9.88 -2.55 18.81
CA HIS A 218 -11.02 -1.74 19.25
C HIS A 218 -10.70 -0.88 20.47
N ALA A 219 -9.44 -0.80 20.87
CA ALA A 219 -9.05 0.05 21.98
C ALA A 219 -9.25 1.54 21.67
N THR A 220 -9.25 2.36 22.71
CA THR A 220 -9.13 3.81 22.55
C THR A 220 -7.70 4.16 22.23
N TRP A 221 -7.48 4.96 21.18
CA TRP A 221 -6.15 5.28 20.67
C TRP A 221 -5.82 6.75 20.84
N ARG A 222 -4.54 7.07 21.05
CA ARG A 222 -4.02 8.44 21.06
C ARG A 222 -2.65 8.49 20.42
N GLY A 223 -2.22 9.63 19.91
CA GLY A 223 -0.87 9.76 19.37
C GLY A 223 -0.74 10.85 18.33
N THR A 224 0.24 10.71 17.46
CA THR A 224 0.54 11.71 16.43
C THR A 224 -0.09 11.34 15.11
N SER A 225 -0.62 12.35 14.44
CA SER A 225 -1.20 12.28 13.11
C SER A 225 -0.45 13.22 12.19
N TRP A 226 -0.27 12.79 10.97
CA TRP A 226 0.34 13.58 9.91
C TRP A 226 -0.46 13.40 8.62
N THR A 227 -0.66 14.48 7.87
CA THR A 227 -1.35 14.42 6.58
C THR A 227 -0.69 15.31 5.56
N TRP A 228 -0.89 14.96 4.30
CA TRP A 228 -0.60 15.79 3.15
C TRP A 228 -1.81 15.83 2.25
N GLY A 229 -2.16 17.03 1.78
CA GLY A 229 -3.17 17.22 0.74
C GLY A 229 -2.73 18.26 -0.28
N LEU A 230 -3.24 18.15 -1.52
CA LEU A 230 -2.88 19.07 -2.60
C LEU A 230 -3.16 20.56 -2.27
N GLN A 231 -4.23 20.83 -1.51
CA GLN A 231 -4.64 22.19 -1.16
C GLN A 231 -4.02 22.67 0.16
N ASN A 232 -3.86 21.76 1.12
CA ASN A 232 -3.55 22.10 2.50
C ASN A 232 -2.09 21.90 2.88
N GLY A 233 -1.29 21.32 1.99
CA GLY A 233 0.12 21.02 2.25
C GLY A 233 0.29 19.93 3.31
N ASP A 234 1.46 19.92 3.94
CA ASP A 234 1.80 19.02 5.05
C ASP A 234 1.24 19.59 6.38
N GLN A 235 0.58 18.76 7.16
CA GLN A 235 0.04 19.11 8.47
C GLN A 235 0.28 18.00 9.48
N GLY A 236 0.49 18.36 10.75
CA GLY A 236 0.63 17.40 11.83
C GLY A 236 -0.06 17.87 13.10
N TRP A 237 -0.63 16.94 13.86
CA TRP A 237 -1.27 17.22 15.14
C TRP A 237 -1.16 16.03 16.08
N TYR A 238 -1.43 16.29 17.35
CA TYR A 238 -1.59 15.26 18.36
C TYR A 238 -3.08 15.02 18.62
N THR A 239 -3.48 13.75 18.64
CA THR A 239 -4.84 13.29 18.95
C THR A 239 -4.80 12.67 20.34
N SER A 240 -5.47 13.31 21.32
CA SER A 240 -5.52 12.80 22.70
C SER A 240 -6.42 11.58 22.86
N GLU A 241 -7.45 11.48 22.02
CA GLU A 241 -8.36 10.36 21.95
C GLU A 241 -8.93 10.32 20.52
N MET A 242 -8.79 9.19 19.85
CA MET A 242 -9.24 9.01 18.48
C MET A 242 -10.75 8.80 18.45
N SER A 243 -11.43 9.54 17.58
CA SER A 243 -12.86 9.40 17.40
C SER A 243 -13.23 8.00 16.88
N GLU A 244 -14.46 7.55 17.17
CA GLU A 244 -14.96 6.29 16.59
C GLU A 244 -14.96 6.37 15.05
N ALA A 245 -15.26 7.55 14.48
CA ALA A 245 -15.26 7.82 13.05
C ALA A 245 -13.90 7.53 12.41
N ASP A 246 -12.81 7.96 13.06
CA ASP A 246 -11.43 7.73 12.63
C ASP A 246 -10.94 6.31 12.95
N SER A 247 -11.57 5.59 13.87
CA SER A 247 -11.17 4.25 14.34
C SER A 247 -11.60 3.12 13.38
N TRP A 248 -11.42 3.32 12.07
CA TRP A 248 -11.83 2.39 10.99
C TRP A 248 -11.22 0.98 11.11
N HIS A 249 -10.09 0.85 11.79
CA HIS A 249 -9.43 -0.44 12.02
C HIS A 249 -10.23 -1.39 12.93
N GLY A 250 -11.15 -0.84 13.73
CA GLY A 250 -12.11 -1.62 14.49
C GLY A 250 -13.29 -2.13 13.66
N ARG A 251 -13.34 -1.90 12.34
CA ARG A 251 -14.51 -2.22 11.50
C ARG A 251 -14.21 -3.42 10.58
N PRO A 252 -14.56 -4.66 10.97
CA PRO A 252 -14.21 -5.87 10.21
C PRO A 252 -14.95 -6.01 8.88
N ARG A 253 -16.00 -5.21 8.62
CA ARG A 253 -16.71 -5.20 7.33
C ARG A 253 -16.32 -4.01 6.44
N GLY A 254 -15.44 -3.13 6.92
CA GLY A 254 -15.17 -1.85 6.30
C GLY A 254 -16.32 -0.85 6.47
N ASP A 255 -16.19 0.29 5.80
CA ASP A 255 -17.10 1.43 5.92
C ASP A 255 -18.30 1.38 4.98
N GLY A 256 -18.34 0.41 4.05
CA GLY A 256 -19.42 0.31 3.07
C GLY A 256 -19.33 -0.94 2.18
N PRO A 257 -20.33 -1.16 1.31
CA PRO A 257 -20.42 -2.37 0.47
C PRO A 257 -19.29 -2.47 -0.57
N ASN A 258 -18.71 -1.33 -0.98
CA ASN A 258 -17.57 -1.25 -1.89
C ASN A 258 -16.23 -1.42 -1.17
N VAL A 259 -16.19 -1.68 0.14
CA VAL A 259 -14.91 -1.90 0.83
C VAL A 259 -14.51 -3.38 0.75
N TRP A 260 -13.29 -3.61 0.27
CA TRP A 260 -12.53 -4.84 0.47
C TRP A 260 -11.69 -4.69 1.73
N ASN A 261 -11.68 -5.70 2.58
CA ASN A 261 -10.88 -5.72 3.78
C ASN A 261 -10.21 -7.08 3.94
N GLN A 262 -8.99 -7.08 4.45
CA GLN A 262 -8.24 -8.28 4.75
C GLN A 262 -7.46 -8.09 6.05
N LYS A 263 -7.63 -9.04 6.96
CA LYS A 263 -6.87 -9.11 8.21
C LYS A 263 -5.85 -10.24 8.13
N LEU A 264 -4.59 -9.91 8.40
CA LEU A 264 -3.44 -10.81 8.42
C LEU A 264 -2.80 -10.71 9.80
N ASN A 265 -3.43 -11.33 10.80
CA ASN A 265 -3.07 -11.26 12.21
C ASN A 265 -3.01 -9.82 12.75
N SER A 266 -1.81 -9.24 12.79
CA SER A 266 -1.48 -7.89 13.24
C SER A 266 -1.53 -6.84 12.14
N VAL A 267 -1.77 -7.22 10.89
CA VAL A 267 -1.94 -6.29 9.77
C VAL A 267 -3.40 -6.26 9.34
N LEU A 268 -3.93 -5.04 9.13
CA LEU A 268 -5.24 -4.81 8.55
C LEU A 268 -5.09 -3.98 7.28
N ILE A 269 -5.73 -4.43 6.21
CA ILE A 269 -5.73 -3.77 4.92
C ILE A 269 -7.17 -3.48 4.54
N GLN A 270 -7.44 -2.26 4.11
CA GLN A 270 -8.74 -1.88 3.56
C GLN A 270 -8.53 -1.09 2.27
N CYS A 271 -9.35 -1.35 1.26
CA CYS A 271 -9.39 -0.54 0.04
C CYS A 271 -10.73 -0.71 -0.66
N PRO A 272 -11.06 0.13 -1.66
CA PRO A 272 -12.25 -0.05 -2.46
C PRO A 272 -12.11 -1.31 -3.32
N LYS A 273 -13.20 -2.05 -3.54
CA LYS A 273 -13.27 -3.09 -4.56
C LYS A 273 -13.18 -2.49 -5.95
N ILE A 274 -13.77 -1.30 -6.12
CA ILE A 274 -13.72 -0.49 -7.33
C ILE A 274 -13.44 0.96 -6.93
N ILE A 275 -12.41 1.57 -7.52
CA ILE A 275 -12.13 3.01 -7.47
C ILE A 275 -12.83 3.65 -8.68
N PRO A 276 -13.92 4.39 -8.50
CA PRO A 276 -14.58 5.08 -9.61
C PRO A 276 -13.73 6.27 -10.07
N LEU A 277 -13.61 6.45 -11.39
CA LEU A 277 -12.93 7.62 -11.96
C LEU A 277 -13.80 8.87 -11.85
N GLU A 278 -15.11 8.72 -12.08
CA GLU A 278 -16.10 9.80 -11.94
C GLU A 278 -17.11 9.48 -10.85
N GLY A 279 -17.54 10.51 -10.11
CA GLY A 279 -18.46 10.35 -8.99
C GLY A 279 -17.89 9.52 -7.84
N GLY A 280 -18.78 8.92 -7.05
CA GLY A 280 -18.45 8.15 -5.85
C GLY A 280 -18.22 9.03 -4.61
N SER A 281 -18.37 8.43 -3.45
CA SER A 281 -18.01 9.07 -2.18
C SER A 281 -16.50 9.08 -1.98
N GLU A 282 -15.99 9.93 -1.10
CA GLU A 282 -14.54 9.94 -0.79
C GLU A 282 -14.07 8.57 -0.29
N ILE A 283 -14.89 7.88 0.52
CA ILE A 283 -14.55 6.57 1.06
C ILE A 283 -14.38 5.49 -0.02
N ASP A 284 -15.04 5.64 -1.18
CA ASP A 284 -14.85 4.77 -2.35
C ASP A 284 -13.49 4.94 -3.04
N LYS A 285 -12.64 5.81 -2.49
CA LYS A 285 -11.32 6.17 -3.03
C LYS A 285 -10.20 6.02 -2.01
N VAL A 286 -10.50 5.60 -0.76
CA VAL A 286 -9.52 5.51 0.32
C VAL A 286 -8.95 4.10 0.44
N CYS A 287 -7.63 3.99 0.34
CA CYS A 287 -6.88 2.76 0.61
C CYS A 287 -6.08 2.92 1.90
N ARG A 288 -6.05 1.88 2.73
CA ARG A 288 -5.57 1.93 4.11
C ARG A 288 -4.79 0.68 4.48
N VAL A 289 -3.78 0.88 5.31
CA VAL A 289 -2.99 -0.18 5.95
C VAL A 289 -2.77 0.21 7.40
N ALA A 290 -3.04 -0.71 8.31
CA ALA A 290 -2.69 -0.59 9.72
C ALA A 290 -1.90 -1.81 10.16
N TRP A 291 -0.92 -1.59 11.04
CA TRP A 291 -0.15 -2.62 11.68
C TRP A 291 -0.14 -2.37 13.19
N LEU A 292 -0.68 -3.34 13.92
CA LEU A 292 -0.69 -3.38 15.37
C LEU A 292 0.60 -4.04 15.90
N GLU A 293 1.40 -3.25 16.60
CA GLU A 293 2.66 -3.63 17.24
C GLU A 293 2.48 -3.59 18.76
N GLY A 294 1.82 -4.63 19.30
CA GLY A 294 1.48 -4.71 20.72
C GLY A 294 0.50 -3.61 21.14
N GLU A 295 0.96 -2.70 22.00
CA GLU A 295 0.16 -1.57 22.52
C GLU A 295 0.27 -0.32 21.61
N ARG A 296 0.95 -0.43 20.46
CA ARG A 296 1.10 0.64 19.48
C ARG A 296 0.54 0.21 18.13
N MET A 297 0.18 1.18 17.31
CA MET A 297 -0.28 0.95 15.96
C MET A 297 0.26 2.04 15.03
N ALA A 298 0.89 1.59 13.94
CA ALA A 298 1.17 2.43 12.79
C ALA A 298 0.07 2.24 11.77
N ARG A 299 -0.45 3.34 11.21
CA ARG A 299 -1.42 3.26 10.12
C ARG A 299 -1.15 4.33 9.08
N VAL A 300 -1.57 4.04 7.86
CA VAL A 300 -1.44 4.92 6.71
C VAL A 300 -2.68 4.78 5.85
N GLU A 301 -3.12 5.88 5.27
CA GLU A 301 -4.18 5.91 4.28
C GLU A 301 -3.85 6.89 3.16
N CYS A 302 -4.37 6.61 1.97
CA CYS A 302 -4.32 7.53 0.85
C CYS A 302 -5.65 7.56 0.11
N THR A 303 -6.01 8.75 -0.38
CA THR A 303 -7.18 8.94 -1.25
C THR A 303 -6.72 9.00 -2.70
N ILE A 304 -7.29 8.14 -3.54
CA ILE A 304 -7.00 8.04 -4.97
C ILE A 304 -8.03 8.84 -5.77
N GLY A 305 -7.60 9.92 -6.44
CA GLY A 305 -8.39 10.65 -7.43
C GLY A 305 -8.31 10.03 -8.82
N GLU A 306 -8.28 10.87 -9.86
CA GLU A 306 -8.14 10.48 -11.27
C GLU A 306 -6.77 9.80 -11.56
N ALA A 307 -6.58 8.57 -11.08
CA ALA A 307 -5.33 7.81 -11.13
C ALA A 307 -4.12 8.51 -10.45
N ASN A 308 -4.37 9.37 -9.47
CA ASN A 308 -3.33 10.03 -8.69
C ASN A 308 -3.73 10.09 -7.21
N VAL A 309 -2.78 10.36 -6.32
CA VAL A 309 -3.07 10.55 -4.89
C VAL A 309 -3.40 12.01 -4.64
N VAL A 310 -4.54 12.25 -3.99
CA VAL A 310 -5.01 13.60 -3.65
C VAL A 310 -4.81 13.94 -2.17
N ALA A 311 -4.75 12.91 -1.33
CA ALA A 311 -4.48 13.02 0.09
C ALA A 311 -3.74 11.79 0.62
N PHE A 312 -2.92 12.00 1.63
CA PHE A 312 -2.21 10.96 2.37
C PHE A 312 -2.31 11.29 3.86
N ARG A 313 -2.49 10.29 4.71
CA ARG A 313 -2.42 10.43 6.16
C ARG A 313 -1.65 9.26 6.74
N SER A 314 -0.88 9.54 7.76
CA SER A 314 -0.22 8.53 8.57
C SER A 314 -0.41 8.86 10.04
N ASP A 315 -0.53 7.82 10.86
CA ASP A 315 -0.65 7.98 12.29
C ASP A 315 0.28 6.99 13.00
N TRP A 316 0.82 7.44 14.12
CA TRP A 316 1.54 6.62 15.09
C TRP A 316 0.88 6.80 16.44
N ILE A 317 0.16 5.75 16.87
CA ILE A 317 -0.75 5.83 18.00
C ILE A 317 -0.49 4.70 18.99
N GLU A 318 -0.80 4.97 20.25
CA GLU A 318 -0.69 4.06 21.37
C GLU A 318 -2.05 3.85 22.02
N LYS A 319 -2.22 2.67 22.62
CA LYS A 319 -3.41 2.33 23.37
C LYS A 319 -3.51 3.25 24.57
N CYS A 320 -4.67 3.88 24.76
CA CYS A 320 -4.97 4.54 26.02
C CYS A 320 -5.02 3.47 27.10
N GLY A 321 -4.31 3.70 28.22
CA GLY A 321 -4.42 2.80 29.37
C GLY A 321 -5.88 2.68 29.79
N GLU A 322 -6.29 1.49 30.23
CA GLU A 322 -7.55 1.35 30.96
C GLU A 322 -7.51 2.39 32.09
N ALA A 323 -8.53 3.25 32.15
CA ALA A 323 -8.74 4.04 33.34
C ALA A 323 -8.82 3.02 34.48
N LYS A 324 -7.77 2.93 35.30
CA LYS A 324 -7.88 2.22 36.56
C LYS A 324 -9.03 2.92 37.25
N GLU A 325 -10.18 2.25 37.39
CA GLU A 325 -11.13 2.63 38.41
C GLU A 325 -10.30 2.70 39.68
N VAL A 326 -10.03 3.92 40.14
CA VAL A 326 -9.57 4.15 41.49
C VAL A 326 -10.77 3.75 42.31
N ALA A 327 -10.83 2.47 42.67
CA ALA A 327 -11.76 1.96 43.65
C ALA A 327 -11.57 2.88 44.86
N GLY A 328 -12.58 3.72 45.12
CA GLY A 328 -12.53 4.70 46.19
C GLY A 328 -12.19 4.01 47.51
N GLU A 329 -11.16 4.52 48.17
CA GLU A 329 -10.97 4.36 49.61
C GLU A 329 -12.05 5.13 50.39
#